data_AF-A0A6L7A8L3-F1
#
_entry.id   AF-A0A6L7A8L3-F1
#
_cell.length_a   1.000
_cell.length_b   1.000
_cell.length_c   1.000
_cell.angle_alpha   90.00
_cell.angle_beta   90.00
_cell.angle_gamma   90.00
#
_symmetry.space_group_name_H-M   'P 1'
#
loop_
_entity.id
_entity.type
_entity.pdbx_description
1 polymer ?
#
loop_
_entity_poly.entity_id
_entity_poly.type
_entity_poly.pdbx_seq_one_letter_code
_entity_poly.pdbx_strand_id
1 'polypeptide(L)'
;MRQTLCDGYLVIFALAQAVILLMLTPLFTGISRQIRARMHSRRGPGIWQDYRDIHKMFKRQEVAPTSSGLMFRLMPWVLISSMLVLAMALPLFITVSPFAGGGDLITLIYLLALFRFFFALSGLDTGSPFAGVGASRELTLGILVEPMLILSLLVLALIAGSTHIEMISNTLAMGWNSPLTTVLALLACGFACFIEMGKIPFDVAEAEQELQEGPL
;
A
#
# COMPACT_ATOMS: atom_id res chain seq x y z
N MET A 1 14.72 -14.99 -28.89
CA MET A 1 13.34 -14.90 -29.43
C MET A 1 12.31 -15.64 -28.57
N ARG A 2 12.59 -16.87 -28.09
CA ARG A 2 11.67 -17.59 -27.17
C ARG A 2 11.63 -16.97 -25.76
N GLN A 3 12.77 -16.49 -25.25
CA GLN A 3 12.91 -15.84 -23.94
C GLN A 3 12.15 -14.50 -23.88
N THR A 4 12.36 -13.63 -24.88
CA THR A 4 11.66 -12.34 -25.02
C THR A 4 10.13 -12.46 -25.15
N LEU A 5 9.63 -13.56 -25.72
CA LEU A 5 8.19 -13.83 -25.78
C LEU A 5 7.64 -14.26 -24.41
N CYS A 6 8.35 -15.14 -23.70
CA CYS A 6 8.01 -15.50 -22.32
C CYS A 6 7.99 -14.27 -21.41
N ASP A 7 8.96 -13.38 -21.54
CA ASP A 7 9.04 -12.12 -20.79
C ASP A 7 7.83 -11.22 -21.07
N GLY A 8 7.40 -11.12 -22.34
CA GLY A 8 6.23 -10.36 -22.74
C GLY A 8 4.93 -10.88 -22.13
N TYR A 9 4.71 -12.20 -22.11
CA TYR A 9 3.54 -12.79 -21.47
C TYR A 9 3.54 -12.57 -19.95
N LEU A 10 4.70 -12.70 -19.30
CA LEU A 10 4.83 -12.46 -17.86
C LEU A 10 4.45 -11.01 -17.48
N VAL A 11 4.88 -10.02 -18.28
CA VAL A 11 4.49 -8.62 -18.07
C VAL A 11 2.98 -8.43 -18.20
N ILE A 12 2.35 -9.05 -19.21
CA ILE A 12 0.90 -8.97 -19.41
C ILE A 12 0.16 -9.59 -18.23
N PHE A 13 0.59 -10.76 -17.76
CA PHE A 13 0.00 -11.39 -16.58
C PHE A 13 0.19 -10.53 -15.33
N ALA A 14 1.37 -9.95 -15.12
CA ALA A 14 1.66 -9.11 -13.96
C ALA A 14 0.81 -7.84 -13.97
N LEU A 15 0.64 -7.22 -15.14
CA LEU A 15 -0.25 -6.08 -15.31
C LEU A 15 -1.71 -6.49 -15.01
N ALA A 16 -2.15 -7.64 -15.52
CA ALA A 16 -3.48 -8.15 -15.22
C ALA A 16 -3.67 -8.40 -13.72
N GLN A 17 -2.69 -8.98 -13.04
CA GLN A 17 -2.68 -9.14 -11.58
C GLN A 17 -2.83 -7.79 -10.87
N ALA A 18 -2.03 -6.79 -11.24
CA ALA A 18 -2.08 -5.47 -10.61
C ALA A 18 -3.44 -4.78 -10.82
N VAL A 19 -4.02 -4.87 -12.01
CA VAL A 19 -5.37 -4.35 -12.30
C VAL A 19 -6.44 -5.09 -11.51
N ILE A 20 -6.35 -6.42 -11.41
CA ILE A 20 -7.28 -7.22 -10.60
C ILE A 20 -7.19 -6.80 -9.13
N LEU A 21 -5.99 -6.62 -8.59
CA LEU A 21 -5.79 -6.18 -7.20
C LEU A 21 -6.38 -4.79 -6.97
N LEU A 22 -6.12 -3.84 -7.88
CA LEU A 22 -6.70 -2.50 -7.83
C LEU A 22 -8.24 -2.54 -7.85
N MET A 23 -8.82 -3.43 -8.66
CA MET A 23 -10.27 -3.62 -8.72
C MET A 23 -10.82 -4.33 -7.49
N LEU A 24 -10.03 -5.15 -6.79
CA LEU A 24 -10.42 -5.83 -5.55
C LEU A 24 -10.32 -4.92 -4.32
N THR A 25 -9.48 -3.88 -4.33
CA THR A 25 -9.29 -2.99 -3.17
C THR A 25 -10.60 -2.40 -2.64
N PRO A 26 -11.51 -1.83 -3.46
CA PRO A 26 -12.79 -1.29 -2.99
C PRO A 26 -13.72 -2.38 -2.43
N LEU A 27 -13.63 -3.62 -2.93
CA LEU A 27 -14.41 -4.75 -2.41
C LEU A 27 -14.00 -5.05 -0.96
N PHE A 28 -12.70 -5.13 -0.69
CA PHE A 28 -12.19 -5.41 0.65
C PHE A 28 -12.53 -4.27 1.63
N THR A 29 -12.43 -3.01 1.20
CA THR A 29 -12.89 -1.87 2.01
C THR A 29 -14.38 -1.98 2.32
N GLY A 30 -15.23 -2.26 1.33
CA GLY A 30 -16.67 -2.43 1.51
C GLY A 30 -17.03 -3.56 2.48
N ILE A 31 -16.33 -4.70 2.39
CA ILE A 31 -16.47 -5.81 3.33
C ILE A 31 -16.06 -5.37 4.75
N SER A 32 -14.92 -4.71 4.92
CA SER A 32 -14.46 -4.24 6.24
C SER A 32 -15.45 -3.26 6.89
N ARG A 33 -16.04 -2.36 6.10
CA ARG A 33 -17.07 -1.41 6.55
C ARG A 33 -18.32 -2.15 7.01
N GLN A 34 -18.73 -3.19 6.28
CA GLN A 34 -19.88 -4.01 6.64
C GLN A 34 -19.64 -4.83 7.91
N ILE A 35 -18.44 -5.40 8.08
CA ILE A 35 -18.05 -6.14 9.30
C ILE A 35 -18.09 -5.18 10.50
N ARG A 36 -17.45 -4.01 10.41
CA ARG A 36 -17.46 -2.99 11.47
C ARG A 36 -18.87 -2.55 11.82
N ALA A 37 -19.74 -2.34 10.83
CA ALA A 37 -21.13 -1.99 11.06
C ALA A 37 -21.89 -3.08 11.84
N ARG A 38 -21.70 -4.35 11.45
CA ARG A 38 -22.32 -5.49 12.16
C ARG A 38 -21.80 -5.65 13.59
N MET A 39 -20.51 -5.41 13.82
CA MET A 39 -19.93 -5.41 15.18
C MET A 39 -20.55 -4.33 16.07
N HIS A 40 -20.94 -3.19 15.50
CA HIS A 40 -21.64 -2.13 16.21
C HIS A 40 -23.18 -2.28 16.17
N SER A 41 -23.69 -3.46 15.80
CA SER A 41 -25.13 -3.75 15.72
C SER A 41 -25.93 -2.80 14.82
N ARG A 42 -25.30 -2.25 13.77
CA ARG A 42 -25.94 -1.40 12.75
C ARG A 42 -25.86 -2.03 11.36
N ARG A 43 -26.78 -1.62 10.47
CA ARG A 43 -26.72 -2.00 9.06
C ARG A 43 -25.68 -1.11 8.35
N GLY A 44 -24.68 -1.74 7.74
CA GLY A 44 -23.67 -1.04 6.94
C GLY A 44 -24.18 -0.64 5.54
N PRO A 45 -23.43 0.19 4.80
CA PRO A 45 -23.83 0.77 3.52
C PRO A 45 -23.89 -0.23 2.34
N GLY A 46 -23.44 -1.47 2.55
CA GLY A 46 -23.39 -2.53 1.53
C GLY A 46 -22.01 -2.66 0.88
N ILE A 47 -21.69 -3.87 0.42
CA ILE A 47 -20.36 -4.23 -0.09
C ILE A 47 -19.99 -3.44 -1.35
N TRP A 48 -20.98 -3.12 -2.20
CA TRP A 48 -20.78 -2.39 -3.46
C TRP A 48 -20.80 -0.86 -3.30
N GLN A 49 -20.73 -0.33 -2.07
CA GLN A 49 -20.80 1.11 -1.84
C GLN A 49 -19.58 1.84 -2.43
N ASP A 50 -18.38 1.34 -2.16
CA ASP A 50 -17.15 2.05 -2.54
C ASP A 50 -17.00 2.17 -4.07
N TYR A 51 -17.47 1.17 -4.83
CA TYR A 51 -17.55 1.25 -6.29
C TYR A 51 -18.49 2.35 -6.78
N ARG A 52 -19.64 2.52 -6.12
CA ARG A 52 -20.60 3.58 -6.45
C ARG A 52 -20.03 4.96 -6.10
N ASP A 53 -19.29 5.07 -5.00
CA ASP A 53 -18.64 6.30 -4.58
C ASP A 53 -17.52 6.70 -5.54
N ILE A 54 -16.68 5.75 -5.98
CA ILE A 54 -15.67 5.98 -7.02
C ILE A 54 -16.34 6.45 -8.33
N HIS A 55 -17.38 5.75 -8.79
CA HIS A 55 -18.13 6.14 -9.99
C HIS A 55 -18.78 7.53 -9.87
N LYS A 56 -19.22 7.90 -8.67
CA LYS A 56 -19.74 9.23 -8.37
C LYS A 56 -18.63 10.29 -8.42
N MET A 57 -17.44 10.00 -7.90
CA MET A 57 -16.31 10.94 -7.89
C MET A 57 -15.78 11.22 -9.30
N PHE A 58 -15.73 10.22 -10.19
CA PHE A 58 -15.34 10.46 -11.59
C PHE A 58 -16.26 11.41 -12.36
N LYS A 59 -17.48 11.66 -11.87
CA LYS A 59 -18.42 12.62 -12.48
C LYS A 59 -18.29 14.02 -11.90
N ARG A 60 -17.49 14.22 -10.85
CA ARG A 60 -17.31 15.53 -10.22
C ARG A 60 -16.23 16.32 -10.93
N GLN A 61 -16.38 17.63 -10.88
CA GLN A 61 -15.36 18.56 -11.35
C GLN A 61 -14.10 18.42 -10.49
N GLU A 62 -12.93 18.51 -11.13
CA GLU A 62 -11.66 18.65 -10.45
C GLU A 62 -11.60 20.03 -9.79
N VAL A 63 -11.32 20.06 -8.48
CA VAL A 63 -11.14 21.30 -7.72
C VAL A 63 -9.77 21.22 -7.06
N ALA A 64 -8.91 22.20 -7.33
CA ALA A 64 -7.60 22.32 -6.72
C ALA A 64 -7.46 23.70 -6.06
N PRO A 65 -6.79 23.81 -4.90
CA PRO A 65 -6.48 25.10 -4.27
C PRO A 65 -5.70 26.02 -5.24
N THR A 66 -5.96 27.32 -5.18
CA THR A 66 -5.23 28.30 -6.01
C THR A 66 -3.74 28.38 -5.70
N SER A 67 -3.35 28.05 -4.46
CA SER A 67 -1.98 27.95 -3.98
C SER A 67 -1.31 26.60 -4.28
N SER A 68 -2.03 25.63 -4.85
CA SER A 68 -1.49 24.28 -5.08
C SER A 68 -0.48 24.25 -6.22
N GLY A 69 0.68 23.65 -5.94
CA GLY A 69 1.74 23.45 -6.90
C GLY A 69 1.62 22.16 -7.70
N LEU A 70 2.75 21.76 -8.28
CA LEU A 70 2.88 20.60 -9.15
C LEU A 70 2.86 19.28 -8.35
N MET A 71 3.31 19.29 -7.09
CA MET A 71 3.40 18.07 -6.27
C MET A 71 2.02 17.58 -5.87
N PHE A 72 1.11 18.51 -5.55
CA PHE A 72 -0.30 18.19 -5.30
C PHE A 72 -0.96 17.47 -6.50
N ARG A 73 -0.70 17.95 -7.73
CA ARG A 73 -1.29 17.35 -8.94
C ARG A 73 -0.62 16.03 -9.36
N LEU A 74 0.66 15.85 -9.05
CA LEU A 74 1.37 14.61 -9.36
C LEU A 74 1.04 13.48 -8.39
N MET A 75 0.71 13.78 -7.13
CA MET A 75 0.54 12.76 -6.10
C MET A 75 -0.40 11.62 -6.50
N PRO A 76 -1.62 11.85 -7.04
CA PRO A 76 -2.51 10.75 -7.41
C PRO A 76 -1.90 9.80 -8.44
N TRP A 77 -1.12 10.33 -9.38
CA TRP A 77 -0.42 9.54 -10.39
C TRP A 77 0.76 8.76 -9.79
N VAL A 78 1.51 9.37 -8.87
CA VAL A 78 2.61 8.69 -8.15
C VAL A 78 2.06 7.56 -7.28
N LEU A 79 0.94 7.77 -6.59
CA LEU A 79 0.27 6.74 -5.81
C LEU A 79 -0.14 5.55 -6.68
N ILE A 80 -0.93 5.80 -7.73
CA ILE A 80 -1.42 4.71 -8.58
C ILE A 80 -0.26 3.96 -9.24
N SER A 81 0.74 4.67 -9.77
CA SER A 81 1.88 4.05 -10.43
C SER A 81 2.75 3.22 -9.47
N SER A 82 3.10 3.76 -8.30
CA SER A 82 3.91 3.04 -7.31
C SER A 82 3.20 1.79 -6.79
N MET A 83 1.91 1.88 -6.49
CA MET A 83 1.11 0.73 -6.04
C MET A 83 0.91 -0.32 -7.13
N LEU A 84 0.76 0.08 -8.40
CA LEU A 84 0.70 -0.86 -9.51
C LEU A 84 2.02 -1.61 -9.70
N VAL A 85 3.16 -0.91 -9.66
CA VAL A 85 4.48 -1.55 -9.75
C VAL A 85 4.69 -2.52 -8.58
N LEU A 86 4.32 -2.11 -7.36
CA LEU A 86 4.35 -2.97 -6.18
C LEU A 86 3.52 -4.24 -6.38
N ALA A 87 2.29 -4.09 -6.88
CA ALA A 87 1.38 -5.18 -7.13
C ALA A 87 1.85 -6.13 -8.25
N MET A 88 2.60 -5.61 -9.24
CA MET A 88 3.24 -6.43 -10.28
C MET A 88 4.45 -7.22 -9.75
N ALA A 89 5.17 -6.67 -8.77
CA ALA A 89 6.38 -7.27 -8.20
C ALA A 89 6.08 -8.39 -7.18
N LEU A 90 4.91 -8.35 -6.52
CA LEU A 90 4.53 -9.32 -5.50
C LEU A 90 4.12 -10.69 -6.09
N PRO A 91 4.64 -11.81 -5.56
CA PRO A 91 4.29 -13.14 -6.04
C PRO A 91 2.96 -13.61 -5.42
N LEU A 92 1.84 -13.19 -6.01
CA LEU A 92 0.48 -13.52 -5.54
C LEU A 92 -0.17 -14.61 -6.39
N PHE A 93 -0.39 -14.34 -7.68
CA PHE A 93 -0.88 -15.33 -8.65
C PHE A 93 0.23 -15.81 -9.57
N ILE A 94 1.21 -14.96 -9.83
CA ILE A 94 2.40 -15.28 -10.62
C ILE A 94 3.53 -15.55 -9.64
N THR A 95 4.18 -16.69 -9.81
CA THR A 95 5.28 -17.11 -8.93
C THR A 95 6.63 -16.50 -9.30
N VAL A 96 6.68 -15.78 -10.43
CA VAL A 96 7.89 -15.15 -10.98
C VAL A 96 7.58 -13.69 -11.32
N SER A 97 8.39 -12.77 -10.80
CA SER A 97 8.31 -11.35 -11.09
C SER A 97 8.74 -11.09 -12.53
N PRO A 98 8.03 -10.24 -13.27
CA PRO A 98 8.44 -9.82 -14.62
C PRO A 98 9.71 -8.95 -14.58
N PHE A 99 10.07 -8.39 -13.42
CA PHE A 99 11.22 -7.51 -13.27
C PHE A 99 12.43 -8.31 -12.79
N ALA A 100 13.35 -8.61 -13.71
CA ALA A 100 14.63 -9.24 -13.40
C ALA A 100 15.46 -8.34 -12.45
N GLY A 101 15.28 -8.53 -11.14
CA GLY A 101 15.91 -7.75 -10.07
C GLY A 101 15.00 -6.75 -9.33
N GLY A 102 13.80 -6.45 -9.85
CA GLY A 102 12.88 -5.49 -9.22
C GLY A 102 11.90 -6.09 -8.19
N GLY A 103 11.85 -7.42 -8.09
CA GLY A 103 11.03 -8.15 -7.10
C GLY A 103 11.75 -8.43 -5.78
N ASP A 104 12.69 -7.57 -5.38
CA ASP A 104 13.42 -7.71 -4.13
C ASP A 104 12.81 -6.85 -3.00
N LEU A 105 13.17 -7.20 -1.77
CA LEU A 105 12.70 -6.53 -0.57
C LEU A 105 13.05 -5.04 -0.56
N ILE A 106 14.24 -4.69 -1.05
CA ILE A 106 14.73 -3.31 -1.05
C ILE A 106 13.86 -2.44 -1.96
N THR A 107 13.56 -2.91 -3.18
CA THR A 107 12.67 -2.20 -4.12
C THR A 107 11.28 -2.01 -3.53
N LEU A 108 10.73 -3.03 -2.86
CA LEU A 108 9.42 -2.94 -2.19
C LEU A 108 9.41 -1.83 -1.14
N ILE A 109 10.41 -1.79 -0.26
CA ILE A 109 10.52 -0.77 0.79
C ILE A 109 10.64 0.62 0.17
N TYR A 110 11.49 0.80 -0.85
CA TYR A 110 11.66 2.10 -1.50
C TYR A 110 10.41 2.57 -2.25
N LEU A 111 9.63 1.67 -2.84
CA LEU A 111 8.34 2.03 -3.48
C LEU A 111 7.33 2.52 -2.45
N LEU A 112 7.26 1.90 -1.27
CA LEU A 112 6.42 2.37 -0.17
C LEU A 112 6.89 3.72 0.37
N ALA A 113 8.20 3.89 0.57
CA ALA A 113 8.78 5.16 1.01
C ALA A 113 8.58 6.29 -0.02
N LEU A 114 8.65 5.97 -1.32
CA LEU A 114 8.38 6.91 -2.41
C LEU A 114 6.95 7.46 -2.32
N PHE A 115 5.97 6.58 -2.13
CA PHE A 115 4.57 7.00 -1.92
C PHE A 115 4.46 7.95 -0.73
N ARG A 116 5.00 7.57 0.44
CA ARG A 116 4.92 8.38 1.67
C ARG A 116 5.56 9.75 1.50
N PHE A 117 6.71 9.81 0.84
CA PHE A 117 7.40 11.07 0.54
C PHE A 117 6.54 12.01 -0.29
N PHE A 118 5.96 11.53 -1.40
CA PHE A 118 5.13 12.35 -2.26
C PHE A 118 3.79 12.74 -1.61
N PHE A 119 3.21 11.87 -0.78
CA PHE A 119 2.00 12.18 -0.02
C PHE A 119 2.22 13.32 0.98
N ALA A 120 3.32 13.28 1.74
CA ALA A 120 3.66 14.35 2.66
C ALA A 120 3.97 15.66 1.90
N LEU A 121 4.68 15.56 0.79
CA LEU A 121 5.02 16.72 -0.04
C LEU A 121 3.76 17.37 -0.66
N SER A 122 2.79 16.57 -1.12
CA SER A 122 1.52 17.11 -1.62
C SER A 122 0.72 17.84 -0.55
N GLY A 123 0.73 17.35 0.69
CA GLY A 123 0.06 18.02 1.81
C GLY A 123 0.63 19.41 2.07
N LEU A 124 1.96 19.54 2.05
CA LEU A 124 2.66 20.82 2.20
C LEU A 124 2.43 21.77 1.01
N ASP A 125 2.31 21.22 -0.21
CA ASP A 125 2.13 21.98 -1.45
C ASP A 125 0.72 22.59 -1.60
N THR A 126 -0.26 22.18 -0.78
CA THR A 126 -1.62 22.76 -0.81
C THR A 126 -1.68 24.20 -0.30
N GLY A 127 -0.75 24.61 0.57
CA GLY A 127 -0.80 25.88 1.29
C GLY A 127 -1.82 25.92 2.43
N SER A 128 -2.43 24.77 2.79
CA SER A 128 -3.35 24.67 3.93
C SER A 128 -2.59 24.32 5.22
N PRO A 129 -2.84 25.03 6.34
CA PRO A 129 -2.22 24.69 7.63
C PRO A 129 -2.65 23.30 8.13
N PHE A 130 -3.89 22.87 7.84
CA PHE A 130 -4.40 21.56 8.24
C PHE A 130 -3.71 20.42 7.50
N ALA A 131 -3.53 20.57 6.19
CA ALA A 131 -2.81 19.59 5.37
C ALA A 131 -1.34 19.48 5.78
N GLY A 132 -0.70 20.61 6.13
CA GLY A 132 0.68 20.61 6.63
C GLY A 132 0.84 19.88 7.97
N VAL A 133 -0.09 20.08 8.91
CA VAL A 133 -0.07 19.36 10.20
C VAL A 133 -0.33 17.87 9.99
N GLY A 134 -1.30 17.50 9.14
CA GLY A 134 -1.57 16.11 8.78
C GLY A 134 -0.37 15.41 8.15
N ALA A 135 0.30 16.06 7.18
CA ALA A 135 1.51 15.55 6.56
C ALA A 135 2.66 15.35 7.57
N SER A 136 2.83 16.28 8.53
CA SER A 136 3.84 16.13 9.59
C SER A 136 3.55 14.94 10.50
N ARG A 137 2.27 14.69 10.84
CA ARG A 137 1.86 13.54 11.66
C ARG A 137 2.08 12.24 10.92
N GLU A 138 1.75 12.18 9.63
CA GLU A 138 2.00 11.02 8.78
C GLU A 138 3.50 10.69 8.72
N LEU A 139 4.35 11.67 8.43
CA LEU A 139 5.81 11.45 8.40
C LEU A 139 6.35 10.96 9.74
N THR A 140 5.85 11.50 10.84
CA THR A 140 6.26 11.08 12.19
C THR A 140 5.92 9.61 12.46
N LEU A 141 4.74 9.16 12.04
CA LEU A 141 4.37 7.74 12.13
C LEU A 141 5.26 6.87 11.23
N GLY A 142 5.54 7.29 9.99
CA GLY A 142 6.40 6.55 9.07
C GLY A 142 7.79 6.29 9.61
N ILE A 143 8.42 7.31 10.20
CA ILE A 143 9.77 7.18 10.80
C ILE A 143 9.80 6.09 11.88
N LEU A 144 8.69 5.85 12.57
CA LEU A 144 8.58 4.82 13.60
C LEU A 144 8.28 3.42 13.02
N VAL A 145 7.51 3.36 11.94
CA VAL A 145 6.99 2.10 11.38
C VAL A 145 7.93 1.49 10.34
N GLU A 146 8.59 2.32 9.52
CA GLU A 146 9.48 1.85 8.46
C GLU A 146 10.61 0.96 8.99
N PRO A 147 11.35 1.29 10.08
CA PRO A 147 12.37 0.41 10.61
C PRO A 147 11.82 -0.96 11.06
N MET A 148 10.59 -0.99 11.58
CA MET A 148 9.92 -2.23 11.98
C MET A 148 9.62 -3.12 10.77
N LEU A 149 9.13 -2.52 9.68
CA LEU A 149 8.88 -3.22 8.42
C LEU A 149 10.18 -3.76 7.81
N ILE A 150 11.23 -2.93 7.77
CA ILE A 150 12.55 -3.31 7.24
C ILE A 150 13.14 -4.48 8.03
N LEU A 151 13.18 -4.38 9.37
CA LEU A 151 13.77 -5.42 10.21
C LEU A 151 13.00 -6.74 10.15
N SER A 152 11.66 -6.68 10.17
CA SER A 152 10.84 -7.88 10.08
C SER A 152 11.03 -8.63 8.76
N LEU A 153 11.07 -7.90 7.65
CA LEU A 153 11.29 -8.49 6.33
C LEU A 153 12.76 -8.95 6.15
N LEU A 154 13.73 -8.24 6.73
CA LEU A 154 15.14 -8.66 6.71
C LEU A 154 15.34 -10.00 7.42
N VAL A 155 14.65 -10.22 8.56
CA VAL A 155 14.70 -11.52 9.26
C VAL A 155 14.17 -12.64 8.36
N LEU A 156 13.07 -12.41 7.63
CA LEU A 156 12.55 -13.39 6.67
C LEU A 156 13.52 -13.64 5.52
N ALA A 157 14.17 -12.59 5.01
CA ALA A 157 15.20 -12.70 3.97
C ALA A 157 16.41 -13.52 4.43
N LEU A 158 16.84 -13.36 5.69
CA LEU A 158 17.93 -14.16 6.28
C LEU A 158 17.55 -15.63 6.42
N ILE A 159 16.31 -15.94 6.81
CA ILE A 159 15.81 -17.33 6.90
C ILE A 159 15.78 -17.98 5.51
N ALA A 160 15.35 -17.22 4.49
CA ALA A 160 15.28 -17.69 3.10
C ALA A 160 16.64 -17.71 2.38
N GLY A 161 17.64 -17.00 2.90
CA GLY A 161 18.96 -16.82 2.25
C GLY A 161 18.92 -15.93 1.01
N SER A 162 17.87 -15.13 0.83
CA SER A 162 17.68 -14.27 -0.34
C SER A 162 16.80 -13.07 -0.02
N THR A 163 17.07 -11.93 -0.67
CA THR A 163 16.22 -10.73 -0.62
C THR A 163 15.10 -10.74 -1.65
N HIS A 164 15.06 -11.72 -2.56
CA HIS A 164 13.99 -11.85 -3.55
C HIS A 164 12.72 -12.39 -2.90
N ILE A 165 11.60 -11.69 -3.11
CA ILE A 165 10.31 -11.98 -2.46
C ILE A 165 9.78 -13.36 -2.89
N GLU A 166 10.03 -13.75 -4.14
CA GLU A 166 9.68 -15.07 -4.66
C GLU A 166 10.36 -16.20 -3.88
N MET A 167 11.66 -16.06 -3.61
CA MET A 167 12.42 -17.04 -2.86
C MET A 167 11.96 -17.10 -1.41
N ILE A 168 11.67 -15.95 -0.80
CA ILE A 168 11.11 -15.88 0.56
C ILE A 168 9.75 -16.60 0.61
N SER A 169 8.86 -16.35 -0.35
CA SER A 169 7.54 -16.99 -0.40
C SER A 169 7.64 -18.51 -0.58
N ASN A 170 8.48 -18.96 -1.53
CA ASN A 170 8.69 -20.39 -1.81
C ASN A 170 9.30 -21.13 -0.62
N THR A 171 10.29 -20.54 0.05
CA THR A 171 10.89 -21.15 1.25
C THR A 171 9.88 -21.29 2.39
N LEU A 172 9.06 -20.26 2.65
CA LEU A 172 8.00 -20.32 3.66
C LEU A 172 6.91 -21.35 3.33
N ALA A 173 6.62 -21.58 2.04
CA ALA A 173 5.64 -22.56 1.58
C ALA A 173 6.13 -24.02 1.72
N MET A 174 7.44 -24.26 1.56
CA MET A 174 8.02 -25.61 1.66
C MET A 174 8.15 -26.11 3.11
N GLY A 175 8.29 -25.19 4.08
CA GLY A 175 8.35 -25.53 5.49
C GLY A 175 9.12 -24.50 6.32
N TRP A 176 8.88 -24.47 7.63
CA TRP A 176 9.48 -23.48 8.51
C TRP A 176 10.72 -24.03 9.21
N ASN A 177 11.90 -23.56 8.80
CA ASN A 177 13.18 -23.93 9.43
C ASN A 177 13.28 -23.40 10.87
N SER A 178 12.76 -22.18 11.12
CA SER A 178 12.78 -21.51 12.41
C SER A 178 11.39 -20.96 12.76
N PRO A 179 10.47 -21.80 13.25
CA PRO A 179 9.05 -21.45 13.37
C PRO A 179 8.81 -20.26 14.30
N LEU A 180 9.47 -20.21 15.46
CA LEU A 180 9.29 -19.09 16.40
C LEU A 180 9.73 -17.74 15.79
N THR A 181 10.92 -17.70 15.20
CA THR A 181 11.46 -16.49 14.56
C THR A 181 10.61 -16.05 13.37
N THR A 182 10.14 -17.00 12.57
CA THR A 182 9.26 -16.72 11.41
C THR A 182 7.94 -16.13 11.86
N VAL A 183 7.31 -16.68 12.90
CA VAL A 183 6.05 -16.14 13.45
C VAL A 183 6.25 -14.73 13.99
N LEU A 184 7.31 -14.49 14.77
CA LEU A 184 7.59 -13.15 15.30
C LEU A 184 7.83 -12.13 14.19
N ALA A 185 8.58 -12.51 13.14
CA ALA A 185 8.81 -11.65 11.98
C ALA A 185 7.51 -11.36 11.21
N LEU A 186 6.68 -12.37 10.98
CA LEU A 186 5.38 -12.19 10.31
C LEU A 186 4.41 -11.34 11.14
N LEU A 187 4.39 -11.50 12.47
CA LEU A 187 3.58 -10.67 13.35
C LEU A 187 4.05 -9.23 13.36
N ALA A 188 5.37 -8.99 13.43
CA ALA A 188 5.93 -7.64 13.36
C ALA A 188 5.66 -6.99 12.00
N CYS A 189 5.83 -7.73 10.90
CA CYS A 189 5.52 -7.25 9.55
C CYS A 189 4.02 -6.95 9.41
N GLY A 190 3.14 -7.83 9.89
CA GLY A 190 1.70 -7.63 9.85
C GLY A 190 1.24 -6.45 10.70
N PHE A 191 1.88 -6.23 11.85
CA PHE A 191 1.62 -5.07 12.70
C PHE A 191 2.10 -3.77 12.04
N ALA A 192 3.30 -3.76 11.44
CA ALA A 192 3.79 -2.61 10.67
C ALA A 192 2.83 -2.27 9.50
N CYS A 193 2.42 -3.26 8.71
CA CYS A 193 1.42 -3.07 7.66
C CYS A 193 0.08 -2.57 8.20
N PHE A 194 -0.32 -2.98 9.41
CA PHE A 194 -1.54 -2.48 10.05
C PHE A 194 -1.46 -1.00 10.41
N ILE A 195 -0.30 -0.53 10.89
CA ILE A 195 -0.07 0.89 11.17
C ILE A 195 -0.03 1.69 9.86
N GLU A 196 0.65 1.19 8.83
CA GLU A 196 0.73 1.83 7.50
C GLU A 196 -0.65 2.01 6.83
N MET A 197 -1.62 1.16 7.13
CA MET A 197 -2.99 1.33 6.62
C MET A 197 -3.72 2.55 7.20
N GLY A 198 -3.16 3.22 8.21
CA GLY A 198 -3.73 4.42 8.84
C GLY A 198 -5.10 4.18 9.46
N LYS A 199 -5.45 2.92 9.79
CA LYS A 199 -6.74 2.61 10.41
C LYS A 199 -6.70 2.87 11.91
N ILE A 200 -7.83 3.30 12.46
CA ILE A 200 -8.05 3.43 13.91
C ILE A 200 -7.50 2.16 14.61
N PRO A 201 -6.55 2.29 15.54
CA PRO A 201 -6.19 3.50 16.32
C PRO A 201 -5.06 4.38 15.75
N PHE A 202 -4.45 4.05 14.62
CA PHE A 202 -3.28 4.76 14.06
C PHE A 202 -3.64 5.82 13.01
N ASP A 203 -4.87 6.32 13.07
CA ASP A 203 -5.44 7.32 12.15
C ASP A 203 -5.15 8.76 12.65
N VAL A 204 -3.87 9.10 12.74
CA VAL A 204 -3.43 10.37 13.35
C VAL A 204 -3.27 11.49 12.30
N ALA A 205 -3.06 11.12 11.04
CA ALA A 205 -2.86 12.07 9.93
C ALA A 205 -4.18 12.59 9.33
N GLU A 206 -5.17 11.72 9.12
CA GLU A 206 -6.50 12.10 8.63
C GLU A 206 -7.35 12.67 9.76
N ALA A 207 -7.33 12.04 10.95
CA ALA A 207 -7.85 12.55 12.22
C ALA A 207 -9.09 13.46 12.06
N GLU A 208 -10.15 12.92 11.44
CA GLU A 208 -11.34 13.66 10.99
C GLU A 208 -11.92 14.60 12.07
N GLN A 209 -11.83 14.17 13.33
CA GLN A 209 -12.35 14.90 14.49
C GLN A 209 -11.46 16.09 14.94
N GLU A 210 -10.16 16.04 14.66
CA GLU A 210 -9.17 17.03 15.12
C GLU A 210 -8.76 18.00 14.00
N LEU A 211 -8.57 17.48 12.78
CA LEU A 211 -7.94 18.21 11.67
C LEU A 211 -8.85 18.43 10.46
N GLN A 212 -10.14 18.05 10.53
CA GLN A 212 -11.08 18.13 9.40
C GLN A 212 -10.51 17.45 8.14
N GLU A 213 -10.18 16.15 8.23
CA GLU A 213 -9.68 15.27 7.16
C GLU A 213 -8.18 15.45 6.79
N GLY A 214 -7.48 16.45 7.34
CA GLY A 214 -6.02 16.54 7.28
C GLY A 214 -5.46 16.84 5.87
N PRO A 215 -4.55 16.01 5.30
CA PRO A 215 -3.95 16.22 3.98
C PRO A 215 -4.74 15.59 2.81
N LEU A 216 -5.91 14.99 3.08
CA LEU A 216 -6.74 14.27 2.11
C LEU A 216 -7.72 15.16 1.34
#